data_AF-A0A1Y4B7D3-F1
#
_entry.id   AF-A0A1Y4B7D3-F1
#
_cell.length_a   1.000
_cell.length_b   1.000
_cell.length_c   1.000
_cell.angle_alpha   90.00
_cell.angle_beta   90.00
_cell.angle_gamma   90.00
#
_symmetry.space_group_name_H-M   'P 1'
#
loop_
_entity.id
_entity.type
_entity.pdbx_description
1 polymer ?
#
loop_
_entity_poly.entity_id
_entity_poly.type
_entity_poly.pdbx_seq_one_letter_code
_entity_poly.pdbx_strand_id
1 'polypeptide(L)'
;MNIEAIILAMSIPSAVTGFCFWVVERKIKRNDAENQKKREQHQKDQEEKEKLREESQFLILQSVNAAIALGEATAKAVQRIPDANCNGDMHAALNYATKVKHEQKEFLTKQGIQNIFDE
;
A
#
# COMPACT_ATOMS: atom_id res chain seq x y z
N MET A 1 49.15 53.51 13.75
CA MET A 1 48.19 52.81 12.88
C MET A 1 46.80 53.33 13.21
N ASN A 2 46.08 53.87 12.23
CA ASN A 2 44.78 54.49 12.46
C ASN A 2 43.74 53.40 12.74
N ILE A 3 42.97 53.57 13.83
CA ILE A 3 41.93 52.64 14.29
C ILE A 3 40.93 52.31 13.17
N GLU A 4 40.66 53.29 12.29
CA GLU A 4 39.82 53.14 11.10
C GLU A 4 40.34 52.07 10.13
N ALA A 5 41.66 51.97 9.93
CA ALA A 5 42.25 50.96 9.05
C ALA A 5 42.12 49.55 9.62
N ILE A 6 42.14 49.41 10.95
CA ILE A 6 41.97 48.12 11.64
C ILE A 6 40.50 47.68 11.55
N ILE A 7 39.55 48.60 11.72
CA ILE A 7 38.11 48.32 11.60
C ILE A 7 37.75 47.94 10.15
N LEU A 8 38.31 48.65 9.17
CA LEU A 8 38.11 48.35 7.75
C LEU A 8 38.73 47.00 7.36
N ALA A 9 39.92 46.68 7.89
CA ALA A 9 40.58 45.41 7.64
C ALA A 9 39.84 44.21 8.28
N MET A 10 39.09 44.41 9.37
CA MET A 10 38.30 43.36 10.01
C MET A 10 36.88 43.21 9.41
N SER A 11 36.31 44.27 8.87
CA SER A 11 34.96 44.25 8.30
C SER A 11 34.90 43.55 6.93
N ILE A 12 35.93 43.69 6.11
CA ILE A 12 35.99 43.08 4.77
C ILE A 12 35.99 41.53 4.85
N PRO A 13 36.85 40.87 5.65
CA PRO A 13 36.82 39.42 5.79
C PRO A 13 35.50 38.90 6.36
N SER A 14 34.89 39.64 7.30
CA SER A 14 33.62 39.27 7.95
C SER A 14 32.43 39.31 6.97
N ALA A 15 32.39 40.31 6.09
CA ALA A 15 31.37 40.40 5.04
C ALA A 15 31.52 39.26 4.00
N VAL A 16 32.76 38.90 3.66
CA VAL A 16 33.05 37.80 2.72
C VAL A 16 32.64 36.44 3.31
N THR A 17 32.94 36.16 4.57
CA THR A 17 32.48 34.91 5.21
C THR A 17 30.97 34.85 5.34
N GLY A 18 30.29 35.96 5.70
CA GLY A 18 28.83 36.03 5.73
C GLY A 18 28.20 35.76 4.36
N PHE A 19 28.78 36.33 3.30
CA PHE A 19 28.34 36.08 1.93
C PHE A 19 28.54 34.62 1.50
N CYS A 20 29.70 34.03 1.78
CA CYS A 20 29.96 32.61 1.50
C CYS A 20 28.97 31.70 2.24
N PHE A 21 28.67 31.98 3.52
CA PHE A 21 27.71 31.21 4.31
C PHE A 21 26.30 31.32 3.74
N TRP A 22 25.88 32.52 3.32
CA TRP A 22 24.59 32.74 2.67
C TRP A 22 24.43 31.94 1.37
N VAL A 23 25.48 31.87 0.54
CA VAL A 23 25.46 31.05 -0.68
C VAL A 23 25.33 29.56 -0.36
N VAL A 24 26.02 29.07 0.67
CA VAL A 24 25.95 27.67 1.12
C VAL A 24 24.57 27.34 1.68
N GLU A 25 24.04 28.16 2.57
CA GLU A 25 22.72 27.97 3.17
C GLU A 25 21.61 28.00 2.10
N ARG A 26 21.72 28.88 1.11
CA ARG A 26 20.79 28.94 -0.03
C ARG A 26 20.83 27.68 -0.89
N LYS A 27 22.02 27.08 -1.08
CA LYS A 27 22.16 25.78 -1.78
C LYS A 27 21.56 24.64 -0.96
N ILE A 28 21.82 24.60 0.35
CA ILE A 28 21.27 23.57 1.26
C ILE A 28 19.75 23.64 1.25
N LYS A 29 19.15 24.82 1.49
CA LYS A 29 17.69 25.02 1.44
C LYS A 29 17.08 24.58 0.11
N ARG A 30 17.76 24.83 -1.01
CA ARG A 30 17.27 24.40 -2.33
C ARG A 30 17.30 22.87 -2.46
N ASN A 31 18.41 22.23 -2.05
CA ASN A 31 18.57 20.79 -2.11
C ASN A 31 17.61 20.05 -1.17
N ASP A 32 17.39 20.59 0.03
CA ASP A 32 16.44 20.05 1.00
C ASP A 32 15.01 20.13 0.47
N ALA A 33 14.62 21.27 -0.13
CA ALA A 33 13.31 21.41 -0.75
C ALA A 33 13.12 20.44 -1.94
N GLU A 34 14.15 20.20 -2.75
CA GLU A 34 14.10 19.20 -3.83
C GLU A 34 14.00 17.76 -3.30
N ASN A 35 14.77 17.43 -2.25
CA ASN A 35 14.74 16.12 -1.63
C ASN A 35 13.41 15.85 -0.92
N GLN A 36 12.81 16.87 -0.29
CA GLN A 36 11.51 16.76 0.35
C GLN A 36 10.42 16.50 -0.69
N LYS A 37 10.42 17.23 -1.81
CA LYS A 37 9.51 16.96 -2.94
C LYS A 37 9.67 15.56 -3.52
N LYS A 38 10.92 15.08 -3.67
CA LYS A 38 11.19 13.71 -4.14
C LYS A 38 10.64 12.67 -3.16
N ARG A 39 10.82 12.88 -1.85
CA ARG A 39 10.30 11.98 -0.81
C ARG A 39 8.77 11.96 -0.81
N GLU A 40 8.13 13.12 -0.88
CA GLU A 40 6.67 13.22 -0.97
C GLU A 40 6.14 12.54 -2.23
N GLN A 41 6.80 12.72 -3.36
CA GLN A 41 6.40 12.06 -4.61
C GLN A 41 6.60 10.55 -4.53
N HIS A 42 7.73 10.09 -4.00
CA HIS A 42 7.95 8.67 -3.74
C HIS A 42 6.91 8.08 -2.77
N GLN A 43 6.53 8.80 -1.71
CA GLN A 43 5.48 8.36 -0.80
C GLN A 43 4.14 8.22 -1.52
N LYS A 44 3.74 9.23 -2.30
CA LYS A 44 2.50 9.19 -3.08
C LYS A 44 2.47 8.04 -4.08
N ASP A 45 3.56 7.84 -4.83
CA ASP A 45 3.66 6.75 -5.79
C ASP A 45 3.56 5.37 -5.11
N GLN A 46 4.09 5.25 -3.88
CA GLN A 46 4.04 4.01 -3.11
C GLN A 46 2.64 3.77 -2.54
N GLU A 47 1.99 4.80 -1.99
CA GLU A 47 0.59 4.74 -1.54
C GLU A 47 -0.36 4.37 -2.68
N GLU A 48 -0.18 4.94 -3.88
CA GLU A 48 -1.01 4.62 -5.05
C GLU A 48 -0.80 3.16 -5.48
N LYS A 49 0.44 2.69 -5.50
CA LYS A 49 0.75 1.28 -5.80
C LYS A 49 0.18 0.33 -4.75
N GLU A 50 0.19 0.72 -3.48
CA GLU A 50 -0.35 -0.08 -2.40
C GLU A 50 -1.88 -0.19 -2.52
N LYS A 51 -2.57 0.93 -2.73
CA LYS A 51 -4.02 0.94 -3.01
C LYS A 51 -4.39 0.08 -4.21
N LEU A 52 -3.65 0.20 -5.32
CA LEU A 52 -3.90 -0.62 -6.52
C LEU A 52 -3.71 -2.12 -6.22
N ARG A 53 -2.72 -2.48 -5.39
CA ARG A 53 -2.49 -3.86 -4.97
C ARG A 53 -3.63 -4.37 -4.10
N GLU A 54 -4.12 -3.56 -3.16
CA GLU A 54 -5.26 -3.89 -2.31
C GLU A 54 -6.54 -4.11 -3.14
N GLU A 55 -6.85 -3.19 -4.06
CA GLU A 55 -8.00 -3.31 -4.97
C GLU A 55 -7.90 -4.56 -5.85
N SER A 56 -6.71 -4.86 -6.37
CA SER A 56 -6.47 -6.06 -7.18
C SER A 56 -6.68 -7.35 -6.36
N GLN A 57 -6.16 -7.40 -5.13
CA GLN A 57 -6.36 -8.55 -4.23
C GLN A 57 -7.84 -8.73 -3.88
N PHE A 58 -8.56 -7.64 -3.63
CA PHE A 58 -9.99 -7.67 -3.38
C PHE A 58 -10.78 -8.22 -4.57
N LEU A 59 -10.46 -7.78 -5.79
CA LEU A 59 -11.10 -8.27 -7.00
C LEU A 59 -10.83 -9.77 -7.23
N ILE A 60 -9.60 -10.22 -6.98
CA ILE A 60 -9.24 -11.65 -7.04
C ILE A 60 -10.09 -12.44 -6.04
N LEU A 61 -10.21 -11.99 -4.79
CA LEU A 61 -11.01 -12.65 -3.77
C LEU A 61 -12.50 -12.73 -4.17
N GLN A 62 -13.05 -11.65 -4.72
CA GLN A 62 -14.42 -11.65 -5.25
C GLN A 62 -14.60 -12.66 -6.40
N SER A 63 -13.66 -12.70 -7.33
CA SER A 63 -13.72 -13.64 -8.47
C SER A 63 -13.66 -15.09 -8.02
N VAL A 64 -12.82 -15.42 -7.02
CA VAL A 64 -12.72 -16.76 -6.43
C VAL A 64 -14.02 -17.13 -5.73
N ASN A 65 -14.59 -16.22 -4.93
CA ASN A 65 -15.88 -16.45 -4.27
C ASN A 65 -17.02 -16.68 -5.28
N ALA A 66 -17.04 -15.93 -6.38
CA ALA A 66 -18.00 -16.12 -7.47
C ALA A 66 -17.81 -17.50 -8.14
N ALA A 67 -16.57 -17.91 -8.39
CA ALA A 67 -16.25 -19.22 -8.97
C ALA A 67 -16.66 -20.38 -8.05
N ILE A 68 -16.42 -20.26 -6.72
CA ILE A 68 -16.86 -21.25 -5.74
C ILE A 68 -18.38 -21.34 -5.70
N ALA A 69 -19.08 -20.20 -5.66
CA ALA A 69 -20.55 -20.17 -5.67
C ALA A 69 -21.14 -20.78 -6.94
N LEU A 70 -20.54 -20.49 -8.11
CA LEU A 70 -20.91 -21.08 -9.38
C LEU A 70 -20.66 -22.60 -9.35
N GLY A 71 -19.48 -23.04 -8.91
CA GLY A 71 -19.12 -24.45 -8.79
C GLY A 71 -20.06 -25.22 -7.87
N GLU A 72 -20.45 -24.65 -6.73
CA GLU A 72 -21.45 -25.21 -5.83
C GLU A 72 -22.82 -25.34 -6.50
N ALA A 73 -23.27 -24.32 -7.23
CA ALA A 73 -24.53 -24.32 -7.94
C ALA A 73 -24.55 -25.38 -9.06
N THR A 74 -23.46 -25.46 -9.84
CA THR A 74 -23.29 -26.46 -10.89
C THR A 74 -23.24 -27.88 -10.31
N ALA A 75 -22.46 -28.11 -9.26
CA ALA A 75 -22.39 -29.42 -8.61
C ALA A 75 -23.76 -29.86 -8.07
N LYS A 76 -24.51 -28.96 -7.44
CA LYS A 76 -25.88 -29.22 -6.98
C LYS A 76 -26.85 -29.47 -8.14
N ALA A 77 -26.70 -28.79 -9.26
CA ALA A 77 -27.51 -29.01 -10.44
C ALA A 77 -27.25 -30.38 -11.06
N VAL A 78 -25.97 -30.78 -11.18
CA VAL A 78 -25.57 -32.09 -11.70
C VAL A 78 -26.06 -33.22 -10.81
N GLN A 79 -26.00 -33.07 -9.48
CA GLN A 79 -26.54 -34.05 -8.53
C GLN A 79 -28.05 -34.32 -8.66
N ARG A 80 -28.82 -33.41 -9.30
CA ARG A 80 -30.26 -33.59 -9.50
C ARG A 80 -30.60 -34.32 -10.81
N ILE A 81 -29.61 -34.61 -11.65
CA ILE A 81 -29.82 -35.29 -12.93
C ILE A 81 -29.93 -36.81 -12.65
N PRO A 82 -31.02 -37.48 -13.08
CA PRO A 82 -31.33 -38.86 -12.71
C PRO A 82 -30.32 -39.90 -13.24
N ASP A 83 -29.65 -39.60 -14.36
CA ASP A 83 -28.65 -40.48 -15.00
C ASP A 83 -27.20 -40.04 -14.71
N ALA A 84 -27.00 -38.97 -13.93
CA ALA A 84 -25.66 -38.51 -13.59
C ALA A 84 -25.07 -39.40 -12.49
N ASN A 85 -24.21 -40.33 -12.90
CA ASN A 85 -23.45 -41.17 -11.98
C ASN A 85 -22.26 -40.37 -11.43
N CYS A 86 -22.54 -39.45 -10.50
CA CYS A 86 -21.50 -38.74 -9.78
C CYS A 86 -20.76 -39.73 -8.88
N ASN A 87 -19.48 -39.99 -9.18
CA ASN A 87 -18.63 -40.76 -8.27
C ASN A 87 -18.52 -40.05 -6.91
N GLY A 88 -18.19 -40.81 -5.85
CA GLY A 88 -18.07 -40.29 -4.47
C GLY A 88 -17.16 -39.06 -4.32
N ASP A 89 -16.27 -38.82 -5.29
CA ASP A 89 -15.39 -37.65 -5.38
C ASP A 89 -16.15 -36.32 -5.49
N MET A 90 -17.31 -36.29 -6.17
CA MET A 90 -18.05 -35.03 -6.35
C MET A 90 -18.70 -34.53 -5.05
N HIS A 91 -19.19 -35.45 -4.21
CA HIS A 91 -19.72 -35.12 -2.89
C HIS A 91 -18.60 -34.67 -1.94
N ALA A 92 -17.44 -35.34 -1.98
CA ALA A 92 -16.27 -34.94 -1.20
C ALA A 92 -15.78 -33.54 -1.60
N ALA A 93 -15.71 -33.26 -2.90
CA ALA A 93 -15.33 -31.94 -3.43
C ALA A 93 -16.32 -30.84 -3.03
N LEU A 94 -17.63 -31.10 -3.09
CA LEU A 94 -18.66 -30.13 -2.67
C LEU A 94 -18.59 -29.84 -1.16
N ASN A 95 -18.39 -30.87 -0.33
CA ASN A 95 -18.23 -30.71 1.11
C ASN A 95 -16.97 -29.90 1.45
N TYR A 96 -15.87 -30.16 0.75
CA TYR A 96 -14.63 -29.40 0.91
C TYR A 96 -14.83 -27.93 0.51
N ALA A 97 -15.41 -27.65 -0.67
CA ALA A 97 -15.68 -26.29 -1.11
C ALA A 97 -16.57 -25.51 -0.13
N THR A 98 -17.62 -26.17 0.39
CA THR A 98 -18.54 -25.58 1.38
C THR A 98 -17.81 -25.24 2.69
N LYS A 99 -16.91 -26.11 3.15
CA LYS A 99 -16.08 -25.91 4.33
C LYS A 99 -15.14 -24.73 4.14
N VAL A 100 -14.36 -24.71 3.05
CA VAL A 100 -13.42 -23.61 2.74
C VAL A 100 -14.15 -22.27 2.67
N LYS A 101 -15.32 -22.22 2.03
CA LYS A 101 -16.16 -21.02 1.98
C LYS A 101 -16.59 -20.52 3.36
N HIS A 102 -16.97 -21.42 4.27
CA HIS A 102 -17.33 -21.03 5.64
C HIS A 102 -16.12 -20.50 6.40
N GLU A 103 -14.97 -21.18 6.32
CA GLU A 103 -13.73 -20.73 6.95
C GLU A 103 -13.30 -19.36 6.44
N GLN A 104 -13.37 -19.13 5.11
CA GLN A 104 -13.09 -17.83 4.50
C GLN A 104 -14.05 -16.75 4.99
N LYS A 105 -15.36 -17.04 5.08
CA LYS A 105 -16.36 -16.09 5.59
C LYS A 105 -16.10 -15.72 7.05
N GLU A 106 -15.80 -16.70 7.90
CA GLU A 106 -15.48 -16.46 9.31
C GLU A 106 -14.21 -15.63 9.47
N PHE A 107 -13.18 -15.94 8.68
CA PHE A 107 -11.92 -15.20 8.69
C PHE A 107 -12.14 -13.72 8.32
N LEU A 108 -12.81 -13.45 7.20
CA LEU A 108 -13.11 -12.07 6.77
C LEU A 108 -13.99 -11.33 7.77
N THR A 109 -14.94 -12.03 8.41
CA THR A 109 -15.79 -11.44 9.45
C THR A 109 -14.98 -11.07 10.69
N LYS A 110 -14.07 -11.96 11.14
CA LYS A 110 -13.17 -11.68 12.27
C LYS A 110 -12.24 -10.50 11.98
N GLN A 111 -11.60 -10.49 10.81
CA GLN A 111 -10.73 -9.40 10.39
C GLN A 111 -11.51 -8.08 10.25
N GLY A 112 -12.71 -8.11 9.66
CA GLY A 112 -13.56 -6.93 9.55
C GLY A 112 -13.98 -6.37 10.91
N ILE A 113 -14.31 -7.24 11.87
CA ILE A 113 -14.62 -6.83 13.24
C ILE A 113 -13.40 -6.26 13.95
N GLN A 114 -12.23 -6.89 13.83
CA GLN A 114 -10.97 -6.40 14.42
C GLN A 114 -10.61 -5.01 13.87
N ASN A 115 -10.68 -4.82 12.55
CA ASN A 115 -10.41 -3.52 11.94
C ASN A 115 -11.36 -2.41 12.42
N ILE A 116 -12.62 -2.72 12.79
CA ILE A 116 -13.56 -1.72 13.35
C ILE A 116 -13.22 -1.35 14.80
N PHE A 117 -12.63 -2.27 15.57
CA PHE A 117 -12.28 -2.05 16.96
C PHE A 117 -10.85 -1.51 17.15
N ASP A 118 -9.98 -1.70 16.17
CA ASP A 118 -8.60 -1.21 16.15
C ASP A 118 -8.47 0.22 15.54
N GLU A 119 -9.57 0.79 15.01
CA GLU A 119 -9.74 2.20 14.62
C GLU A 119 -10.20 3.08 15.79
#